data_AF-A0A0C2VRU3-F1
#
_entry.id   AF-A0A0C2VRU3-F1
#
_cell.length_a   1.000
_cell.length_b   1.000
_cell.length_c   1.000
_cell.angle_alpha   90.00
_cell.angle_beta   90.00
_cell.angle_gamma   90.00
#
_symmetry.space_group_name_H-M   'P 1'
#
loop_
_entity.id
_entity.type
_entity.pdbx_description
1 polymer ?
#
loop_
_entity_poly.entity_id
_entity_poly.type
_entity_poly.pdbx_seq_one_letter_code
_entity_poly.pdbx_strand_id
1 'polypeptide(L)'
;MTGQLFQGRYVDKMNIKKYLVDCNKNVSLKDFATTEKDNVDEKEFLEEHLPKSIEKLKDLHWRLHAEEKKGIVVVLQAMDAAGKDEAISYIFSNLTAQGLTTASFQKPS
;
A
#
# COMPACT_ATOMS: atom_id res chain seq x y z
N MET A 1 -17.28 -2.33 -28.02
CA MET A 1 -16.49 -3.48 -27.53
C MET A 1 -15.19 -2.93 -26.97
N THR A 2 -14.83 -2.97 -25.69
CA THR A 2 -15.45 -3.45 -24.46
C THR A 2 -14.77 -2.62 -23.36
N GLY A 3 -15.38 -1.48 -23.02
CA GLY A 3 -14.99 -0.70 -21.84
C GLY A 3 -15.57 -1.36 -20.61
N GLN A 4 -15.04 -2.52 -20.23
CA GLN A 4 -15.40 -3.17 -18.97
C GLN A 4 -14.74 -2.40 -17.83
N LEU A 5 -15.53 -1.46 -17.30
CA LEU A 5 -15.63 -1.11 -15.88
C LEU A 5 -14.73 -1.95 -14.97
N PHE A 6 -13.52 -1.44 -14.69
CA PHE A 6 -12.75 -1.80 -13.50
C PHE A 6 -13.38 -1.11 -12.27
N GLN A 7 -14.65 -1.43 -12.00
CA GLN A 7 -15.28 -1.20 -10.70
C GLN A 7 -15.00 -2.45 -9.86
N GLY A 8 -13.75 -2.57 -9.42
CA GLY A 8 -13.36 -3.58 -8.44
C GLY A 8 -13.99 -3.23 -7.10
N ARG A 9 -15.15 -3.83 -6.82
CA ARG A 9 -15.78 -3.94 -5.49
C ARG A 9 -14.88 -4.72 -4.53
N TYR A 10 -13.77 -4.11 -4.10
CA TYR A 10 -12.79 -4.79 -3.24
C TYR A 10 -12.20 -3.92 -2.14
N VAL A 11 -12.72 -2.71 -1.96
CA VAL A 11 -12.27 -1.78 -0.92
C VAL A 11 -13.50 -1.16 -0.24
N ASP A 12 -14.49 -1.99 0.11
CA ASP A 12 -15.80 -1.48 0.55
C ASP A 12 -15.94 -1.31 2.07
N LYS A 13 -15.03 -1.85 2.89
CA LYS A 13 -15.09 -1.67 4.37
C LYS A 13 -14.27 -0.50 4.90
N MET A 14 -13.21 -0.09 4.21
CA MET A 14 -12.30 0.97 4.66
C MET A 14 -12.17 2.03 3.59
N ASN A 15 -12.53 3.27 3.91
CA ASN A 15 -12.48 4.35 2.94
C ASN A 15 -11.04 4.90 2.81
N ILE A 16 -10.24 4.29 1.92
CA ILE A 16 -8.84 4.67 1.69
C ILE A 16 -8.64 6.14 1.26
N LYS A 17 -9.68 6.80 0.73
CA LYS A 17 -9.58 8.20 0.29
C LYS A 17 -9.33 9.15 1.46
N LYS A 18 -9.66 8.76 2.69
CA LYS A 18 -9.45 9.60 3.88
C LYS A 18 -7.97 9.76 4.26
N TYR A 19 -7.09 8.87 3.80
CA TYR A 19 -5.64 9.00 3.99
C TYR A 19 -4.95 9.80 2.90
N LEU A 20 -5.65 10.12 1.80
CA LEU A 20 -5.09 10.89 0.71
C LEU A 20 -5.04 12.38 1.09
N VAL A 21 -3.83 12.92 1.14
CA VAL A 21 -3.61 14.36 1.27
C VAL A 21 -3.77 15.02 -0.10
N ASP A 22 -4.60 16.07 -0.16
CA ASP A 22 -4.76 16.91 -1.34
C ASP A 22 -3.53 17.82 -1.52
N CYS A 23 -3.02 17.90 -2.75
CA CYS A 23 -1.82 18.67 -3.08
C CYS A 23 -1.94 20.18 -2.82
N ASN A 24 -3.16 20.72 -2.70
CA ASN A 24 -3.39 22.14 -2.49
C ASN A 24 -3.83 22.49 -1.06
N LYS A 25 -3.81 21.54 -0.12
CA LYS A 25 -4.25 21.76 1.25
C LYS A 25 -3.07 21.84 2.22
N ASN A 26 -3.17 22.79 3.16
CA ASN A 26 -2.31 22.76 4.34
C ASN A 26 -2.68 21.55 5.20
N VAL A 27 -1.67 20.77 5.60
CA VAL A 27 -1.84 19.53 6.35
C VAL A 27 -1.48 19.77 7.81
N SER A 28 -2.40 19.42 8.70
CA SER A 28 -2.12 19.29 10.14
C SER A 28 -2.19 17.81 10.52
N LEU A 29 -1.09 17.26 11.03
CA LEU A 29 -1.04 15.85 11.46
C LEU A 29 -2.04 15.55 12.60
N LYS A 30 -2.48 16.57 13.35
CA LYS A 30 -3.50 16.43 14.40
C LYS A 30 -4.86 16.01 13.86
N ASP A 31 -5.11 16.23 12.58
CA ASP A 31 -6.38 15.92 11.92
C ASP A 31 -6.44 14.45 11.47
N PHE A 32 -5.31 13.73 11.55
CA PHE A 32 -5.20 12.33 11.17
C PHE A 32 -5.18 11.46 12.44
N ALA A 33 -6.14 10.54 12.52
CA ALA A 33 -6.17 9.57 13.62
C ALA A 33 -4.98 8.59 13.49
N THR A 34 -4.33 8.30 14.61
CA THR A 34 -3.25 7.29 14.71
C THR A 34 -3.77 5.87 14.87
N THR A 35 -5.09 5.72 15.03
CA THR A 35 -5.77 4.44 15.21
C THR A 35 -6.96 4.41 14.28
N GLU A 36 -7.19 3.24 13.68
CA GLU A 36 -8.31 3.07 12.78
C GLU A 36 -9.63 3.02 13.55
N LYS A 37 -10.63 3.77 13.07
CA LYS A 37 -11.96 3.89 13.68
C LYS A 37 -13.06 3.34 12.80
N ASP A 38 -12.77 2.98 11.56
CA ASP A 38 -13.69 2.19 10.77
C ASP A 38 -13.95 0.90 11.58
N ASN A 39 -15.22 0.57 11.80
CA ASN A 39 -15.66 -0.63 12.56
C ASN A 39 -15.35 -1.93 11.77
N VAL A 40 -14.16 -2.02 11.21
CA VAL A 40 -13.65 -3.21 10.57
C VAL A 40 -13.11 -4.09 11.68
N ASP A 41 -13.68 -5.28 11.80
CA ASP A 41 -13.13 -6.29 12.69
C ASP A 41 -11.71 -6.62 12.26
N GLU A 42 -10.74 -6.38 13.15
CA GLU A 42 -9.31 -6.51 12.85
C GLU A 42 -8.98 -7.94 12.41
N LYS A 43 -9.60 -8.92 13.07
CA LYS A 43 -9.39 -10.34 12.75
C LYS A 43 -9.93 -10.67 11.36
N GLU A 44 -11.15 -10.26 11.03
CA GLU A 44 -11.72 -10.42 9.69
C GLU A 44 -10.84 -9.74 8.63
N PHE A 45 -10.32 -8.54 8.90
CA PHE A 45 -9.44 -7.84 7.97
C PHE A 45 -8.14 -8.61 7.71
N LEU A 46 -7.50 -9.09 8.77
CA LEU A 46 -6.23 -9.83 8.68
C LEU A 46 -6.40 -11.21 8.05
N GLU A 47 -7.50 -11.91 8.34
CA GLU A 47 -7.72 -13.28 7.86
C GLU A 47 -8.30 -13.32 6.44
N GLU A 48 -9.12 -12.34 6.06
CA GLU A 48 -9.78 -12.35 4.75
C GLU A 48 -9.21 -11.29 3.80
N HIS A 49 -9.21 -10.01 4.19
CA HIS A 49 -8.98 -8.92 3.26
C HIS A 49 -7.51 -8.72 2.89
N LEU A 50 -6.61 -8.85 3.87
CA LEU A 50 -5.19 -8.67 3.65
C LEU A 50 -4.60 -9.75 2.71
N PRO A 51 -4.85 -11.06 2.89
CA PRO A 51 -4.34 -12.09 1.97
C PRO A 51 -4.81 -11.89 0.54
N LYS A 52 -6.10 -11.57 0.36
CA LYS A 52 -6.69 -11.27 -0.94
C LYS A 52 -6.03 -10.06 -1.62
N SER A 53 -5.71 -9.02 -0.85
CA SER A 53 -5.02 -7.82 -1.36
C SER A 53 -3.58 -8.14 -1.76
N ILE A 54 -2.89 -8.98 -1.00
CA ILE A 54 -1.54 -9.46 -1.33
C ILE A 54 -1.53 -10.31 -2.60
N GLU A 55 -2.50 -11.22 -2.79
CA GLU A 55 -2.62 -12.01 -4.01
C GLU A 55 -2.79 -11.12 -5.24
N LYS A 56 -3.65 -10.11 -5.13
CA LYS A 56 -3.83 -9.12 -6.21
C LYS A 56 -2.56 -8.31 -6.45
N LEU A 57 -1.85 -7.90 -5.41
CA LEU A 57 -0.58 -7.18 -5.53
C LEU A 57 0.46 -8.04 -6.28
N LYS A 58 0.54 -9.35 -5.99
CA LYS A 58 1.40 -10.31 -6.68
C LYS A 58 1.10 -10.36 -8.19
N ASP A 59 -0.17 -10.54 -8.56
CA ASP A 59 -0.59 -10.58 -9.97
C ASP A 59 -0.28 -9.27 -10.71
N LEU A 60 -0.58 -8.12 -10.09
CA LEU A 60 -0.27 -6.81 -10.67
C LEU A 60 1.23 -6.57 -10.80
N HIS A 61 2.02 -6.96 -9.81
CA HIS A 61 3.47 -6.85 -9.86
C HIS A 61 4.06 -7.69 -10.99
N TRP A 62 3.57 -8.92 -11.18
CA TRP A 62 4.02 -9.77 -12.27
C TRP A 62 3.70 -9.19 -13.65
N ARG A 63 2.49 -8.64 -13.83
CA ARG A 63 2.10 -7.96 -15.07
C ARG A 63 2.92 -6.70 -15.34
N LEU A 64 3.16 -5.89 -14.32
CA LEU A 64 4.00 -4.68 -14.42
C LEU A 64 5.42 -5.06 -14.85
N HIS A 65 5.98 -6.08 -14.22
CA HIS A 65 7.31 -6.59 -14.56
C HIS A 65 7.35 -7.14 -16.00
N ALA A 66 6.36 -7.92 -16.42
CA ALA A 66 6.30 -8.47 -17.78
C ALA A 66 6.05 -7.41 -18.87
N GLU A 67 5.41 -6.28 -18.53
CA GLU A 67 5.18 -5.20 -19.48
C GLU A 67 6.47 -4.43 -19.82
N GLU A 68 7.41 -4.31 -18.86
CA GLU A 68 8.70 -3.60 -18.98
C GLU A 68 8.61 -2.14 -19.48
N LYS A 69 7.44 -1.49 -19.38
CA LYS A 69 7.22 -0.11 -19.87
C LYS A 69 7.08 0.93 -18.77
N LYS A 70 6.67 0.52 -17.58
CA LYS A 70 6.32 1.41 -16.46
C LYS A 70 6.93 0.88 -15.17
N GLY A 71 7.24 1.80 -14.27
CA GLY A 71 7.70 1.50 -12.92
C GLY A 71 6.82 2.20 -11.87
N ILE A 72 6.85 1.68 -10.65
CA ILE A 72 6.20 2.29 -9.49
C ILE A 72 7.28 2.56 -8.46
N VAL A 73 7.27 3.77 -7.91
CA VAL A 73 8.12 4.13 -6.76
C VAL A 73 7.21 4.30 -5.55
N VAL A 74 7.52 3.56 -4.49
CA VAL A 74 6.82 3.67 -3.20
C VAL A 74 7.80 4.24 -2.19
N VAL A 75 7.43 5.38 -1.59
CA VAL A 75 8.23 6.03 -0.54
C VAL A 75 7.56 5.78 0.80
N LEU A 76 8.27 5.14 1.72
CA LEU A 76 7.81 4.89 3.08
C LEU A 76 8.63 5.77 4.05
N GLN A 77 7.94 6.67 4.74
CA GLN A 77 8.51 7.58 5.73
C GLN A 77 7.72 7.49 7.03
N ALA A 78 8.42 7.23 8.12
CA ALA A 78 7.83 7.11 9.45
C ALA A 78 8.90 7.41 10.51
N MET A 79 8.46 7.76 11.72
CA MET A 79 9.34 7.87 12.89
C MET A 79 9.93 6.50 13.26
N ASP A 80 10.98 6.51 14.08
CA ASP A 80 11.57 5.28 14.62
C ASP A 80 10.52 4.45 15.36
N ALA A 81 10.62 3.13 15.24
CA ALA A 81 9.67 2.14 15.80
C ALA A 81 8.21 2.28 15.32
N ALA A 82 7.93 3.05 14.27
CA ALA A 82 6.59 3.15 13.68
C ALA A 82 6.21 1.95 12.77
N GLY A 83 7.05 0.92 12.69
CA GLY A 83 6.74 -0.32 11.95
C GLY A 83 7.08 -0.30 10.45
N LYS A 84 7.87 0.67 9.98
CA LYS A 84 8.24 0.80 8.56
C LYS A 84 8.98 -0.43 8.04
N ASP A 85 9.92 -0.94 8.83
CA ASP A 85 10.80 -2.03 8.40
C ASP A 85 10.02 -3.36 8.34
N GLU A 86 9.10 -3.59 9.28
CA GLU A 86 8.19 -4.73 9.27
C GLU A 86 7.24 -4.67 8.08
N ALA A 87 6.68 -3.51 7.77
CA ALA A 87 5.80 -3.32 6.61
C ALA A 87 6.55 -3.61 5.29
N ILE A 88 7.79 -3.13 5.15
CA ILE A 88 8.66 -3.44 4.00
C ILE A 88 8.89 -4.96 3.92
N SER A 89 9.34 -5.58 5.01
CA SER A 89 9.63 -7.01 5.06
C SER A 89 8.40 -7.85 4.68
N TYR A 90 7.22 -7.49 5.20
CA TYR A 90 5.96 -8.17 4.90
C TYR A 90 5.57 -8.06 3.41
N ILE A 91 5.69 -6.89 2.80
CA ILE A 91 5.38 -6.72 1.37
C ILE A 91 6.40 -7.46 0.51
N PHE A 92 7.70 -7.33 0.80
CA PHE A 92 8.77 -7.90 -0.02
C PHE A 92 8.82 -9.43 0.05
N SER A 93 8.58 -10.03 1.21
CA SER A 93 8.45 -11.49 1.37
C SER A 93 7.30 -12.09 0.55
N ASN A 94 6.35 -11.25 0.15
CA ASN A 94 5.22 -11.62 -0.67
C ASN A 94 5.39 -11.28 -2.15
N LEU A 95 6.51 -10.74 -2.61
CA LEU A 95 6.70 -10.37 -4.01
C LEU A 95 7.91 -11.06 -4.62
N THR A 96 7.94 -11.12 -5.95
CA THR A 96 9.07 -11.70 -6.67
C THR A 96 10.27 -10.75 -6.62
N ALA A 97 11.40 -11.21 -6.08
CA ALA A 97 12.59 -10.40 -5.86
C ALA A 97 13.18 -9.80 -7.16
N GLN A 98 12.97 -10.46 -8.31
CA GLN A 98 13.52 -10.06 -9.61
C GLN A 98 13.03 -8.69 -10.10
N GLY A 99 11.89 -8.20 -9.60
CA GLY A 99 11.29 -6.92 -9.98
C GLY A 99 11.40 -5.82 -8.93
N LEU A 100 12.11 -6.05 -7.83
CA LEU A 100 12.13 -5.15 -6.69
C LEU A 100 13.52 -4.57 -6.43
N THR A 101 13.56 -3.28 -6.15
CA THR A 101 14.77 -2.57 -5.72
C THR A 101 14.45 -1.77 -4.47
N THR A 102 15.26 -1.94 -3.42
CA THR A 102 15.19 -1.13 -2.20
C THR A 102 16.30 -0.10 -2.19
N ALA A 103 15.97 1.11 -1.72
CA ALA A 103 16.95 2.14 -1.43
C ALA A 103 16.68 2.67 -0.02
N SER A 104 17.68 2.57 0.85
CA SER A 104 17.61 3.11 2.22
C SER A 104 18.41 4.40 2.29
N PHE A 105 17.73 5.51 2.58
CA PHE A 105 18.38 6.81 2.77
C PHE A 105 18.73 6.98 4.25
N GLN A 106 20.02 6.89 4.57
CA GLN A 106 20.56 7.20 5.90
C GLN A 106 21.12 8.62 5.93
N LYS A 107 21.71 9.02 7.07
CA LYS A 107 22.34 10.34 7.22
C LYS A 107 23.32 10.59 6.07
N PRO A 108 23.23 11.73 5.35
CA PRO A 108 24.18 12.09 4.32
C PRO A 108 25.61 12.15 4.90
N SER A 109 26.59 11.63 4.15
CA SER A 109 28.02 11.75 4.48
C SER A 109 28.55 13.16 4.24
#